data_AF-A0A453RMG2-F1
#
_entry.id   AF-A0A453RMG2-F1
#
_cell.length_a   1.000
_cell.length_b   1.000
_cell.length_c   1.000
_cell.angle_alpha   90.00
_cell.angle_beta   90.00
_cell.angle_gamma   90.00
#
_symmetry.space_group_name_H-M   'P 1'
#
loop_
_entity.id
_entity.type
_entity.pdbx_description
1 polymer ?
#
loop_
_entity_poly.entity_id
_entity_poly.type
_entity_poly.pdbx_seq_one_letter_code
_entity_poly.pdbx_strand_id
1 'polypeptide(L)'
;DDNVRVKRAFQILLKIVANIVKNPEEEKFRRIRLNNPVFKDRVGNLQGGVEFLELCGFQKLRNNSYLVMPRGKVDVALLNAAGVQIASAMENPYFGLLSK
;
A
#
# COMPACT_ATOMS: atom_id res chain seq x y z
N ASP A 1 8.53 17.47 -8.37
CA ASP A 1 7.71 16.71 -9.33
C ASP A 1 6.85 15.72 -8.54
N ASP A 2 5.60 16.10 -8.26
CA ASP A 2 4.70 15.31 -7.42
C ASP A 2 4.28 13.99 -8.10
N ASN A 3 4.22 13.95 -9.44
CA ASN A 3 3.91 12.73 -10.18
C ASN A 3 4.95 11.64 -9.94
N VAL A 4 6.23 12.01 -9.87
CA VAL A 4 7.31 11.08 -9.52
C VAL A 4 7.14 10.54 -8.09
N ARG A 5 6.69 11.37 -7.14
CA ARG A 5 6.44 10.95 -5.76
C ARG A 5 5.26 9.98 -5.68
N VAL A 6 4.14 10.31 -6.33
CA VAL A 6 2.95 9.45 -6.36
C VAL A 6 3.27 8.11 -7.05
N LYS A 7 4.01 8.10 -8.18
CA LYS A 7 4.44 6.84 -8.82
C LYS A 7 5.29 5.97 -7.89
N ARG A 8 6.23 6.54 -7.14
CA ARG A 8 7.05 5.80 -6.17
C ARG A 8 6.22 5.22 -5.04
N ALA A 9 5.20 5.94 -4.59
CA ALA A 9 4.25 5.44 -3.58
C ALA A 9 3.48 4.23 -4.10
N PHE A 10 2.91 4.33 -5.30
CA PHE A 10 2.14 3.28 -5.95
C PHE A 10 2.99 2.02 -6.17
N GLN A 11 4.26 2.17 -6.55
CA GLN A 11 5.20 1.05 -6.63
C GLN A 11 5.41 0.33 -5.29
N ILE A 12 5.49 1.07 -4.18
CA ILE A 12 5.60 0.46 -2.84
C ILE A 12 4.30 -0.24 -2.46
N LEU A 13 3.14 0.39 -2.68
CA LEU A 13 1.83 -0.19 -2.41
C LEU A 13 1.64 -1.51 -3.18
N LEU A 14 1.94 -1.50 -4.48
CA LEU A 14 1.88 -2.70 -5.32
C LEU A 14 2.78 -3.80 -4.78
N LYS A 15 4.01 -3.47 -4.36
CA LYS A 15 4.95 -4.44 -3.80
C LYS A 15 4.43 -5.05 -2.48
N ILE A 16 3.83 -4.25 -1.61
CA ILE A 16 3.22 -4.73 -0.36
C ILE A 16 2.11 -5.74 -0.68
N VAL A 17 1.15 -5.35 -1.52
CA VAL A 17 0.01 -6.18 -1.90
C VAL A 17 0.48 -7.47 -2.59
N ALA A 18 1.38 -7.37 -3.57
CA ALA A 18 1.89 -8.53 -4.30
C ALA A 18 2.64 -9.52 -3.41
N ASN A 19 3.39 -9.04 -2.42
CA ASN A 19 4.09 -9.93 -1.49
C ASN A 19 3.12 -10.75 -0.63
N ILE A 20 2.01 -10.14 -0.19
CA ILE A 20 0.98 -10.82 0.61
C ILE A 20 0.20 -11.81 -0.25
N VAL A 21 -0.19 -11.43 -1.47
CA VAL A 21 -0.88 -12.34 -2.40
C VAL A 21 -0.02 -13.57 -2.68
N LYS A 22 1.29 -13.39 -2.91
CA LYS A 22 2.21 -14.51 -3.19
C LYS A 22 2.48 -15.38 -1.96
N ASN A 23 2.53 -14.78 -0.78
CA ASN A 23 2.91 -15.48 0.46
C ASN A 23 2.00 -15.03 1.62
N PRO A 24 0.71 -15.41 1.61
CA PRO A 24 -0.30 -14.88 2.53
C PRO A 24 -0.08 -15.32 3.98
N GLU A 25 0.74 -16.34 4.21
CA GLU A 25 1.07 -16.91 5.52
C GLU A 25 2.33 -16.28 6.16
N GLU A 26 3.18 -15.65 5.36
CA GLU A 26 4.43 -15.03 5.81
C GLU A 26 4.19 -13.70 6.55
N GLU A 27 4.38 -13.71 7.87
CA GLU A 27 4.06 -12.58 8.77
C GLU A 27 4.83 -11.31 8.44
N LYS A 28 6.08 -11.42 7.98
CA LYS A 28 6.90 -10.23 7.67
C LYS A 28 6.30 -9.37 6.55
N PHE A 29 5.49 -9.95 5.66
CA PHE A 29 4.80 -9.22 4.59
C PHE A 29 3.49 -8.57 5.06
N ARG A 30 2.88 -9.10 6.13
CA ARG A 30 1.68 -8.56 6.75
C ARG A 30 1.97 -7.52 7.84
N ARG A 31 3.24 -7.19 8.10
CA ARG A 31 3.64 -6.22 9.13
C ARG A 31 4.56 -5.14 8.58
N ILE A 32 4.13 -3.89 8.69
CA ILE A 32 4.84 -2.72 8.16
C ILE A 32 5.15 -1.78 9.31
N ARG A 33 6.41 -1.36 9.45
CA ARG A 33 6.82 -0.36 10.44
C ARG A 33 6.57 1.05 9.88
N LEU A 34 5.71 1.84 10.53
CA LEU A 34 5.34 3.18 10.09
C LEU A 34 6.53 4.15 10.09
N ASN A 35 7.49 3.96 11.00
CA ASN A 35 8.72 4.75 11.07
C ASN A 35 9.83 4.28 10.11
N ASN A 36 9.60 3.26 9.27
CA ASN A 36 10.58 2.91 8.25
C ASN A 36 10.72 4.11 7.27
N PRO A 37 11.94 4.65 7.05
CA PRO A 37 12.11 5.87 6.26
C PRO A 37 11.55 5.77 4.84
N VAL A 38 11.72 4.62 4.19
CA VAL A 38 11.22 4.38 2.82
C VAL A 38 9.70 4.34 2.80
N PHE A 39 9.09 3.65 3.76
CA PHE A 39 7.63 3.60 3.87
C PHE A 39 7.06 4.98 4.20
N LYS A 40 7.61 5.66 5.21
CA LYS A 40 7.17 6.97 5.67
C LYS A 40 7.23 8.01 4.54
N ASP A 41 8.38 8.10 3.87
CA ASP A 41 8.59 9.04 2.77
C ASP A 41 7.63 8.81 1.59
N ARG A 42 7.43 7.54 1.21
CA ARG A 42 6.70 7.20 -0.02
C ARG A 42 5.21 7.03 0.18
N VAL A 43 4.79 6.34 1.24
CA VAL A 43 3.38 5.96 1.47
C VAL A 43 2.82 6.69 2.68
N GLY A 44 3.57 6.75 3.79
CA GLY A 44 3.10 7.35 5.03
C GLY A 44 2.80 8.86 4.92
N ASN A 45 3.56 9.57 4.10
CA ASN A 45 3.38 11.00 3.83
C ASN A 45 2.50 11.29 2.60
N LEU A 46 2.04 10.25 1.88
CA LEU A 46 1.11 10.42 0.77
C LEU A 46 -0.32 10.44 1.32
N GLN A 47 -1.10 11.46 0.96
CA GLN A 47 -2.51 11.53 1.30
C GLN A 47 -3.23 10.28 0.77
N GLY A 48 -3.94 9.57 1.64
CA GLY A 48 -4.65 8.33 1.29
C GLY A 48 -3.77 7.08 1.25
N GLY A 49 -2.45 7.19 1.41
CA GLY A 49 -1.52 6.06 1.29
C GLY A 49 -1.67 5.03 2.41
N VAL A 50 -1.91 5.48 3.64
CA VAL A 50 -2.18 4.59 4.79
C VAL A 50 -3.62 4.10 4.77
N GLU A 51 -4.55 4.97 4.41
CA GLU A 51 -5.98 4.67 4.30
C GLU A 51 -6.23 3.57 3.25
N PHE A 52 -5.50 3.60 2.13
CA PHE A 52 -5.53 2.53 1.13
C PHE A 52 -5.16 1.16 1.74
N LEU A 53 -4.12 1.11 2.57
CA LEU A 53 -3.71 -0.13 3.23
C LEU A 53 -4.74 -0.59 4.26
N GLU A 54 -5.36 0.35 4.99
CA GLU A 54 -6.45 0.05 5.91
C GLU A 54 -7.66 -0.56 5.17
N LEU A 55 -8.03 -0.02 4.00
CA LEU A 55 -9.06 -0.58 3.13
C LEU A 55 -8.70 -1.99 2.62
N CYS A 56 -7.42 -2.28 2.42
CA CYS A 56 -6.94 -3.61 2.06
C CYS A 56 -6.94 -4.61 3.23
N GLY A 57 -7.26 -4.18 4.46
CA GLY A 57 -7.35 -5.04 5.64
C GLY A 57 -6.21 -4.87 6.66
N PHE A 58 -5.32 -3.90 6.48
CA PHE A 58 -4.36 -3.54 7.53
C PHE A 58 -5.03 -2.78 8.67
N GLN A 59 -4.44 -2.87 9.86
CA GLN A 59 -4.88 -2.19 11.06
C GLN A 59 -3.69 -1.54 11.76
N LYS A 60 -3.87 -0.33 12.29
CA LYS A 60 -2.87 0.31 13.14
C LYS A 60 -2.82 -0.41 14.50
N LEU A 61 -1.61 -0.77 14.92
CA LEU A 61 -1.38 -1.23 16.29
C LEU A 61 -1.57 -0.06 17.28
N ARG A 62 -1.89 -0.36 18.55
CA ARG A 62 -2.25 0.64 19.59
C ARG A 62 -1.27 1.82 19.73
N ASN A 63 -0.01 1.63 19.37
CA ASN A 63 1.04 2.66 19.46
C ASN A 63 1.30 3.39 18.13
N ASN A 64 0.48 3.19 17.09
CA ASN A 64 0.68 3.71 15.73
C ASN A 64 2.12 3.51 15.21
N SER A 65 2.81 2.46 15.66
CA SER A 65 4.19 2.18 15.25
C SER A 65 4.24 1.22 14.06
N TYR A 66 3.17 0.43 13.89
CA TYR A 66 3.04 -0.60 12.87
C TYR A 66 1.63 -0.61 12.27
N LEU A 67 1.58 -0.96 10.99
CA LEU A 67 0.38 -1.51 10.33
C LEU A 67 0.52 -3.03 10.28
N VAL A 68 -0.53 -3.73 10.67
CA VAL A 68 -0.58 -5.19 10.65
C VAL A 68 -1.84 -5.67 9.96
N MET A 69 -1.73 -6.64 9.07
CA MET A 69 -2.86 -7.37 8.50
C MET A 69 -3.04 -8.69 9.26
N PRO A 70 -4.11 -8.84 10.06
CA PRO A 70 -4.43 -10.11 10.70
C PRO A 70 -4.63 -11.22 9.66
N ARG A 71 -4.24 -12.46 9.99
CA ARG A 71 -4.37 -13.61 9.07
C ARG A 71 -5.81 -13.79 8.57
N GLY A 72 -6.80 -13.65 9.45
CA GLY A 72 -8.23 -13.75 9.09
C GLY A 72 -8.78 -12.57 8.28
N LYS A 73 -7.97 -11.54 8.01
CA LYS A 73 -8.33 -10.39 7.18
C LYS A 73 -7.63 -10.39 5.81
N VAL A 74 -6.88 -11.44 5.49
CA VAL A 74 -6.26 -11.60 4.17
C VAL A 74 -7.35 -11.99 3.17
N ASP A 75 -7.84 -11.01 2.43
CA ASP A 75 -8.75 -11.22 1.29
C ASP A 75 -7.94 -11.13 -0.02
N VAL A 76 -7.64 -12.29 -0.60
CA VAL A 76 -6.82 -12.40 -1.82
C VAL A 76 -7.53 -11.77 -3.02
N ALA A 77 -8.86 -11.85 -3.09
CA ALA A 77 -9.62 -11.27 -4.19
C ALA A 77 -9.57 -9.75 -4.13
N LEU A 78 -9.78 -9.17 -2.94
CA LEU A 78 -9.62 -7.74 -2.70
C LEU A 78 -8.20 -7.26 -3.01
N LEU A 79 -7.18 -7.98 -2.54
CA LEU A 79 -5.78 -7.63 -2.78
C LEU A 79 -5.42 -7.69 -4.27
N ASN A 80 -5.91 -8.68 -5.02
CA ASN A 80 -5.73 -8.74 -6.47
C ASN A 80 -6.40 -7.55 -7.16
N ALA A 81 -7.65 -7.23 -6.80
CA ALA A 81 -8.36 -6.08 -7.36
C ALA A 81 -7.60 -4.77 -7.06
N ALA A 82 -7.14 -4.58 -5.82
CA ALA A 82 -6.33 -3.44 -5.42
C ALA A 82 -5.02 -3.35 -6.22
N GLY A 83 -4.34 -4.48 -6.43
CA GLY A 83 -3.14 -4.56 -7.26
C GLY A 83 -3.38 -4.15 -8.73
N VAL A 84 -4.48 -4.62 -9.32
CA VAL A 84 -4.89 -4.23 -10.68
C VAL A 84 -5.15 -2.73 -10.77
N GLN A 85 -5.90 -2.15 -9.83
CA GLN A 85 -6.19 -0.71 -9.86
C GLN A 85 -4.93 0.14 -9.73
N ILE A 86 -3.98 -0.26 -8.88
CA ILE A 86 -2.68 0.42 -8.77
C ILE A 86 -1.92 0.35 -10.10
N ALA A 87 -1.84 -0.84 -10.72
CA ALA A 87 -1.13 -1.03 -11.97
C ALA A 87 -1.76 -0.21 -13.11
N SER A 88 -3.08 -0.29 -13.27
CA SER A 88 -3.82 0.48 -14.26
C SER A 88 -3.68 1.99 -14.06
N ALA A 89 -3.66 2.48 -12.82
CA ALA A 89 -3.39 3.89 -12.55
C ALA A 89 -1.98 4.29 -13.02
N MET A 90 -0.96 3.49 -12.73
CA MET A 90 0.42 3.80 -13.12
C MET A 90 0.65 3.82 -14.64
N GLU A 91 -0.09 3.01 -15.39
CA GLU A 91 -0.06 2.94 -16.86
C GLU A 91 -0.96 4.00 -17.54
N ASN A 92 -1.83 4.65 -16.77
CA ASN A 92 -2.77 5.63 -17.30
C ASN A 92 -2.03 6.89 -17.81
N PRO A 93 -2.22 7.31 -19.09
CA PRO A 93 -1.62 8.52 -19.64
C PRO A 93 -1.98 9.81 -18.90
N TYR A 94 -3.11 9.82 -18.20
CA TYR A 94 -3.63 10.96 -17.43
C TYR A 94 -3.25 10.88 -15.94
N PHE A 95 -2.37 9.96 -15.54
CA PHE A 95 -1.94 9.83 -14.16
C PHE A 95 -1.35 11.14 -13.62
N GLY A 96 -1.94 11.65 -12.54
CA GLY A 96 -1.50 12.89 -11.90
C GLY A 96 -1.84 14.17 -12.68
N LEU A 97 -2.63 14.08 -13.76
CA LEU A 97 -3.06 15.27 -14.51
C LEU A 97 -4.08 16.11 -13.72
N LEU A 98 -4.91 15.44 -12.92
CA LEU A 98 -5.99 16.06 -12.14
C LEU A 98 -5.63 16.31 -10.67
N SER A 99 -4.41 15.95 -10.24
CA SER A 99 -3.90 16.30 -8.92
C SER A 99 -3.42 17.75 -8.93
N LYS A 100 -4.37 18.67 -8.78
CA LYS A 100 -4.14 20.09 -8.48
C LYS A 100 -4.86 20.47 -7.19
#